data_AF-A0A7C7R216-F1
#
_entry.id   AF-A0A7C7R216-F1
#
_cell.length_a   1.000
_cell.length_b   1.000
_cell.length_c   1.000
_cell.angle_alpha   90.00
_cell.angle_beta   90.00
_cell.angle_gamma   90.00
#
_symmetry.space_group_name_H-M   'P 1'
#
loop_
_entity.id
_entity.type
_entity.pdbx_description
1 polymer ?
#
loop_
_entity_poly.entity_id
_entity_poly.type
_entity_poly.pdbx_seq_one_letter_code
_entity_poly.pdbx_strand_id
1 'polypeptide(L)' 'MGESLPAYWITREGYREVGPPAFSPEGRWIASDGYKEGFYGSDAEIRVVRRDGTQSRKLSVGAAPPLVA' A
#
# COMPACT_ATOMS: atom_id res chain seq x y z
N MET A 1 -7.88 28.33 -15.25
CA MET A 1 -8.65 27.26 -14.59
C MET A 1 -8.00 25.95 -15.02
N GLY A 2 -7.10 25.40 -14.20
CA GLY A 2 -6.33 24.20 -14.58
C GLY A 2 -7.20 22.95 -14.40
N GLU A 3 -7.20 22.08 -15.39
CA GLU A 3 -7.97 20.83 -15.35
C GLU A 3 -7.49 19.96 -14.19
N SER A 4 -8.43 19.40 -13.41
CA SER A 4 -8.08 18.39 -12.41
C SER A 4 -7.67 17.12 -13.13
N LEU A 5 -6.56 16.53 -12.69
CA LEU A 5 -6.17 15.19 -13.15
C LEU A 5 -7.26 14.18 -12.77
N PRO A 6 -7.47 13.13 -13.58
CA PRO A 6 -8.41 12.07 -13.24
C PRO A 6 -8.02 11.42 -11.90
N ALA A 7 -9.02 11.15 -11.07
CA ALA A 7 -8.86 10.38 -9.86
C ALA A 7 -8.81 8.88 -10.21
N TYR A 8 -7.81 8.16 -9.71
CA TYR A 8 -7.67 6.73 -9.89
C TYR A 8 -7.93 6.00 -8.58
N TRP A 9 -8.86 5.04 -8.60
CA TRP A 9 -9.02 4.10 -7.51
C TRP A 9 -7.86 3.09 -7.54
N ILE A 10 -7.16 2.98 -6.43
CA ILE A 10 -6.08 2.03 -6.24
C ILE A 10 -6.55 1.06 -5.18
N THR A 11 -7.00 -0.11 -5.62
CA THR A 11 -7.45 -1.17 -4.74
C THR A 11 -6.36 -2.22 -4.57
N ARG A 12 -6.31 -2.83 -3.38
CA ARG A 12 -5.41 -3.94 -3.09
C ARG A 12 -6.27 -5.19 -2.94
N GLU A 13 -6.64 -5.78 -4.05
CA GLU A 13 -7.56 -6.93 -4.06
C GLU A 13 -7.01 -8.09 -3.23
N GLY A 14 -7.90 -8.70 -2.44
CA GLY A 14 -7.56 -9.81 -1.56
C GLY A 14 -6.82 -9.42 -0.27
N TYR A 15 -6.65 -8.14 0.03
CA TYR A 15 -6.14 -7.69 1.32
C TYR A 15 -7.29 -7.27 2.22
N ARG A 16 -7.34 -7.88 3.40
CA ARG A 16 -8.34 -7.56 4.42
C ARG A 16 -8.06 -6.22 5.08
N GLU A 17 -6.79 -5.88 5.24
CA GLU A 17 -6.34 -4.68 5.93
C GLU A 17 -5.25 -3.99 5.11
N VAL A 18 -5.44 -2.69 4.87
CA VAL A 18 -4.49 -1.85 4.16
C VAL A 18 -4.28 -0.60 5.03
N GLY A 19 -3.03 -0.34 5.37
CA GLY A 19 -2.67 0.86 6.12
C GLY A 19 -2.75 2.13 5.27
N PRO A 20 -2.62 3.30 5.91
CA PRO A 20 -2.74 4.57 5.24
C PRO A 20 -1.67 4.73 4.15
N PRO A 21 -2.02 5.24 2.96
CA PRO A 21 -1.07 5.43 1.89
C PRO A 21 -0.14 6.62 2.16
N ALA A 22 1.09 6.53 1.67
CA ALA A 22 2.05 7.64 1.61
C ALA A 22 2.47 7.91 0.16
N PHE A 23 2.45 9.17 -0.26
CA PHE A 23 2.94 9.58 -1.57
C PHE A 23 4.45 9.77 -1.56
N SER A 24 5.12 9.41 -2.65
CA SER A 24 6.51 9.79 -2.84
C SER A 24 6.63 11.31 -3.05
N PRO A 25 7.78 11.94 -2.75
CA PRO A 25 7.94 13.41 -2.83
C PRO A 25 7.60 13.99 -4.22
N GLU A 26 7.89 13.25 -5.28
CA GLU A 26 7.56 13.66 -6.65
C GLU A 26 6.10 13.35 -7.07
N GLY A 27 5.32 12.70 -6.20
CA GLY A 27 3.94 12.31 -6.43
C GLY A 27 3.73 11.17 -7.44
N ARG A 28 4.77 10.42 -7.82
CA ARG A 28 4.69 9.35 -8.84
C ARG A 28 4.31 7.99 -8.25
N TRP A 29 4.66 7.73 -6.99
CA TRP A 29 4.43 6.46 -6.31
C TRP A 29 3.59 6.65 -5.06
N ILE A 30 2.85 5.59 -4.72
CA ILE A 30 2.09 5.47 -3.49
C ILE A 30 2.58 4.20 -2.79
N ALA A 31 3.00 4.34 -1.54
CA ALA A 31 3.38 3.24 -0.66
C ALA A 31 2.24 2.94 0.33
N SER A 32 2.03 1.65 0.64
CA SER A 32 1.17 1.23 1.75
C SER A 32 1.66 -0.08 2.37
N ASP A 33 1.41 -0.22 3.65
CA ASP A 33 1.50 -1.48 4.37
C ASP A 33 0.15 -2.21 4.38
N GLY A 34 0.14 -3.46 4.81
CA GLY A 34 -1.12 -4.19 5.01
C GLY A 34 -0.93 -5.68 5.19
N TYR A 35 -2.04 -6.32 5.56
CA TYR A 35 -2.13 -7.74 5.85
C TYR A 35 -3.14 -8.37 4.90
N LYS A 36 -2.74 -9.50 4.29
CA LYS A 36 -3.60 -10.19 3.33
C LYS A 36 -4.80 -10.82 4.05
N GLU A 37 -4.52 -11.54 5.13
CA GLU A 37 -5.51 -12.33 5.88
C GLU A 37 -5.89 -11.68 7.23
N GLY A 38 -5.31 -10.52 7.54
CA GLY A 38 -5.48 -9.76 8.78
C GLY A 38 -4.21 -9.73 9.63
N PHE A 39 -4.17 -8.87 10.65
CA PHE A 39 -2.98 -8.53 11.46
C PHE A 39 -2.23 -9.76 12.02
N TYR A 40 -2.93 -10.86 12.29
CA TYR A 40 -2.37 -12.12 12.77
C TYR A 40 -2.53 -13.30 11.79
N GLY A 41 -3.12 -13.07 10.62
CA GLY A 41 -3.38 -14.11 9.62
C GLY A 41 -2.32 -14.21 8.52
N SER A 42 -1.46 -13.20 8.39
CA SER A 42 -0.42 -13.14 7.35
C SER A 42 0.70 -12.19 7.76
N ASP A 43 1.88 -12.34 7.16
CA ASP A 43 2.95 -11.35 7.32
C ASP A 43 2.50 -9.96 6.87
N ALA A 44 2.99 -8.92 7.57
CA ALA A 44 2.85 -7.56 7.09
C ALA A 44 3.66 -7.39 5.80
N GLU A 45 3.11 -6.66 4.85
CA GLU A 45 3.73 -6.43 3.55
C GLU A 45 3.76 -4.96 3.19
N ILE A 46 4.91 -4.48 2.74
CA ILE A 46 5.04 -3.16 2.13
C ILE A 46 4.93 -3.29 0.60
N ARG A 47 4.06 -2.49 0.00
CA ARG A 47 3.89 -2.39 -1.45
C ARG A 47 4.01 -0.96 -1.93
N VAL A 48 4.35 -0.82 -3.21
CA VAL A 48 4.24 0.44 -3.96
C VAL A 48 3.51 0.23 -5.26
N VAL A 49 2.84 1.29 -5.72
CA VAL A 49 2.11 1.35 -6.99
C VAL A 49 2.24 2.75 -7.57
N ARG A 50 2.20 2.90 -8.88
CA ARG A 50 2.15 4.24 -9.49
C ARG A 50 0.83 4.94 -9.17
N ARG A 51 0.85 6.27 -9.18
CA ARG A 51 -0.33 7.12 -8.96
C ARG A 51 -1.52 6.84 -9.91
N ASP A 52 -1.27 6.18 -11.04
CA ASP A 52 -2.25 5.79 -12.04
C ASP A 52 -2.76 4.35 -11.85
N GLY A 53 -2.35 3.69 -10.76
CA GLY A 53 -2.71 2.30 -10.43
C GLY A 53 -1.83 1.25 -11.10
N THR A 54 -0.89 1.63 -11.97
CA THR A 54 -0.03 0.69 -12.69
C THR A 54 1.22 0.31 -11.87
N GLN A 55 1.94 -0.72 -12.33
CA GLN A 55 3.25 -1.12 -11.77
C GLN A 55 3.25 -1.40 -10.26
N SER A 56 2.17 -2.03 -9.77
CA SER A 56 2.09 -2.50 -8.38
C SER A 56 3.14 -3.57 -8.11
N ARG A 57 3.91 -3.42 -7.02
CA ARG A 57 4.90 -4.41 -6.59
C ARG A 57 5.08 -4.46 -5.08
N LYS A 58 5.45 -5.64 -4.59
CA LYS A 58 5.90 -5.88 -3.22
C LYS A 58 7.34 -5.41 -3.06
N LEU A 59 7.61 -4.66 -1.99
CA LEU A 59 8.95 -4.18 -1.65
C LEU A 59 9.58 -5.01 -0.53
N SER A 60 8.79 -5.40 0.46
CA SER A 60 9.27 -6.21 1.58
C SER A 60 8.14 -7.00 2.22
N VAL A 61 8.52 -8.05 2.94
CA VAL A 61 7.71 -8.78 3.91
C VAL A 61 8.37 -8.65 5.27
N GLY A 62 7.59 -8.61 6.34
CA GLY A 62 8.14 -8.63 7.68
C GLY A 62 7.08 -8.29 8.70
N ALA A 63 7.08 -9.03 9.81
CA ALA A 63 6.18 -8.77 10.91
C ALA A 63 6.37 -7.32 11.41
N ALA A 64 5.28 -6.67 11.81
CA ALA A 64 5.38 -5.72 12.91
C ALA A 64 6.28 -6.39 13.98
N PRO A 65 7.25 -5.68 14.58
CA PRO A 65 8.12 -6.29 15.58
C PRO A 65 7.25 -7.08 16.55
N PRO A 66 7.58 -8.36 16.85
CA PRO A 66 6.73 -9.16 17.70
C PRO A 66 6.46 -8.36 18.96
N LEU A 67 5.19 -8.32 19.40
CA LEU A 67 4.85 -7.91 20.75
C LEU A 67 5.64 -8.83 21.67
N VAL A 68 6.82 -8.38 22.11
CA VAL A 68 7.50 -8.96 23.26
C VAL A 68 6.63 -8.57 24.45
N ALA A 69 5.91 -9.57 24.97
CA ALA A 69 5.21 -9.49 26.24
C ALA A 69 6.22 -9.31 27.38
#